data_AF-A0A0U5EVA5-F1
#
_entry.id   AF-A0A0U5EVA5-F1
#
_cell.length_a   1.000
_cell.length_b   1.000
_cell.length_c   1.000
_cell.angle_alpha   90.00
_cell.angle_beta   90.00
_cell.angle_gamma   90.00
#
_symmetry.space_group_name_H-M   'P 1'
#
loop_
_entity.id
_entity.type
_entity.pdbx_description
1 polymer ?
#
loop_
_entity_poly.entity_id
_entity_poly.type
_entity_poly.pdbx_seq_one_letter_code
_entity_poly.pdbx_strand_id
1 'polypeptide(L)'
;MTQARSVANLPRPSGRGREESFVKNQPAVINRCRVFAPGGERRGEQDVELYIFYLGGAAPGANIEVHDVQFAVAHKPEDAYPSLAARWFGTRQSLHLDAYGSITWADGYAVTLSPDKPVSGKKLYFINMGGYLEGALREEHDFTFLVAETEEEAKARAKEELLLGYQHQHRDNLMEVDDCLPLEQIDGLYIHLTPQENGQPIRATWQGYRRI
;
A
#
# COMPACT_ATOMS: atom_id res chain seq x y z
N MET A 1 -38.23 52.42 5.19
CA MET A 1 -37.98 52.01 6.59
C MET A 1 -38.40 50.56 6.66
N THR A 2 -37.52 49.57 6.84
CA THR A 2 -36.78 49.33 8.08
C THR A 2 -35.58 48.39 7.84
N GLN A 3 -34.40 48.93 8.20
CA GLN A 3 -33.16 48.33 8.70
C GLN A 3 -32.65 46.98 8.18
N ALA A 4 -31.50 47.08 7.49
CA ALA A 4 -30.49 46.05 7.38
C ALA A 4 -29.92 45.70 8.77
N ARG A 5 -29.83 44.40 9.09
CA ARG A 5 -29.09 43.90 10.25
C ARG A 5 -27.74 43.36 9.78
N SER A 6 -26.70 44.07 10.22
CA SER A 6 -25.31 43.64 10.30
C SER A 6 -25.22 42.29 11.00
N VAL A 7 -24.49 41.35 10.40
CA VAL A 7 -24.05 40.11 11.06
C VAL A 7 -22.54 40.17 11.17
N ALA A 8 -22.09 40.00 12.40
CA ALA A 8 -20.75 40.27 12.88
C ALA A 8 -19.68 39.33 12.30
N ASN A 9 -18.48 39.89 12.10
CA ASN A 9 -17.24 39.15 11.86
C ASN A 9 -16.97 38.15 12.99
N LEU A 10 -16.94 36.86 12.65
CA LEU A 10 -16.40 35.81 13.51
C LEU A 10 -14.90 35.64 13.25
N PRO A 11 -14.06 35.47 14.30
CA PRO A 11 -12.62 35.34 14.16
C PRO A 11 -12.24 34.00 13.53
N ARG A 12 -11.26 34.02 12.61
CA ARG A 12 -10.63 32.80 12.05
C ARG A 12 -9.83 32.09 13.15
N PRO A 13 -9.98 30.78 13.35
CA PRO A 13 -9.06 30.05 14.21
C PRO A 13 -7.73 29.91 13.48
N SER A 14 -6.74 30.68 13.93
CA SER A 14 -5.32 30.45 13.67
C SER A 14 -4.85 29.30 14.56
N GLY A 15 -4.93 28.07 14.06
CA GLY A 15 -4.33 26.90 14.71
C GLY A 15 -3.37 26.23 13.73
N ARG A 16 -2.06 26.47 13.89
CA ARG A 16 -1.04 25.56 13.38
C ARG A 16 -1.16 24.28 14.21
N GLY A 17 -2.01 23.36 13.78
CA GLY A 17 -1.95 21.97 14.22
C GLY A 17 -0.71 21.36 13.62
N ARG A 18 0.21 20.88 14.46
CA ARG A 18 1.30 20.02 14.03
C ARG A 18 0.67 18.79 13.38
N GLU A 19 1.10 18.47 12.16
CA GLU A 19 0.89 17.14 11.56
C GLU A 19 1.58 16.12 12.48
N GLU A 20 0.79 15.50 13.36
CA GLU A 20 1.17 14.24 13.96
C GLU A 20 0.82 13.16 12.95
N SER A 21 1.82 12.74 12.18
CA SER A 21 1.77 11.58 11.29
C SER A 21 1.37 10.36 12.09
N PHE A 22 0.16 9.88 11.85
CA PHE A 22 -0.41 8.75 12.59
C PHE A 22 -0.01 7.43 11.94
N VAL A 23 1.30 7.19 11.80
CA VAL A 23 1.80 5.82 11.74
C VAL A 23 1.59 5.26 13.13
N LYS A 24 0.47 4.55 13.33
CA LYS A 24 0.28 3.68 14.49
C LYS A 24 1.37 2.60 14.42
N ASN A 25 2.55 2.94 14.95
CA ASN A 25 3.55 2.02 15.43
C ASN A 25 2.90 1.18 16.52
N GLN A 26 2.29 0.05 16.14
CA GLN A 26 2.10 -1.04 17.09
C GLN A 26 3.48 -1.67 17.38
N PRO A 27 3.72 -2.16 18.60
CA PRO A 27 5.00 -2.76 18.93
C PRO A 27 5.24 -3.97 18.03
N ALA A 28 6.34 -3.91 17.27
CA ALA A 28 6.81 -5.02 16.47
C ALA A 28 6.97 -6.25 17.37
N VAL A 29 6.19 -7.30 17.09
CA VAL A 29 6.42 -8.64 17.67
C VAL A 29 7.59 -9.33 16.96
N ILE A 30 8.18 -8.68 15.95
CA ILE A 30 9.22 -9.22 15.09
C ILE A 30 10.62 -8.87 15.65
N ASN A 31 10.89 -9.25 16.90
CA ASN A 31 12.08 -8.81 17.63
C ASN A 31 13.40 -9.49 17.20
N ARG A 32 13.40 -10.29 16.13
CA ARG A 32 14.61 -10.91 15.54
C ARG A 32 14.41 -11.22 14.06
N CYS A 33 14.66 -10.26 13.17
CA CYS A 33 14.63 -10.47 11.73
C CYS A 33 16.03 -10.40 11.12
N ARG A 34 16.36 -11.38 10.28
CA ARG A 34 17.43 -11.26 9.30
C ARG A 34 16.83 -10.93 7.93
N VAL A 35 17.42 -9.91 7.34
CA VAL A 35 17.22 -9.40 5.98
C VAL A 35 17.88 -10.33 4.99
N PHE A 36 17.26 -10.60 3.85
CA PHE A 36 17.99 -11.28 2.77
C PHE A 36 19.13 -10.40 2.26
N ALA A 37 20.35 -10.95 2.27
CA ALA A 37 21.47 -10.53 1.44
C ALA A 37 21.91 -11.75 0.62
N PRO A 38 22.38 -11.60 -0.63
CA PRO A 38 22.74 -12.74 -1.46
C PRO A 38 24.04 -13.38 -0.94
N GLY A 39 23.93 -14.58 -0.35
CA GLY A 39 25.04 -15.52 -0.11
C GLY A 39 25.30 -15.89 1.36
N GLY A 40 24.79 -17.06 1.80
CA GLY A 40 25.28 -17.80 2.98
C GLY A 40 24.23 -18.61 3.77
N GLU A 41 24.38 -19.94 3.84
CA GLU A 41 23.67 -20.89 4.74
C GLU A 41 24.33 -20.92 6.16
N ARG A 42 23.75 -21.35 7.32
CA ARG A 42 22.43 -21.85 7.76
C ARG A 42 22.35 -21.94 9.32
N ARG A 43 21.10 -22.03 9.83
CA ARG A 43 20.52 -22.58 11.11
C ARG A 43 20.16 -21.60 12.23
N GLY A 44 18.85 -21.37 12.40
CA GLY A 44 18.23 -21.12 13.72
C GLY A 44 17.03 -20.16 13.79
N GLU A 45 16.71 -19.41 12.74
CA GLU A 45 15.71 -18.32 12.79
C GLU A 45 15.06 -18.18 11.40
N GLN A 46 13.73 -17.96 11.32
CA GLN A 46 12.99 -17.99 10.06
C GLN A 46 13.11 -16.64 9.31
N ASP A 47 13.25 -16.67 7.99
CA ASP A 47 13.32 -15.47 7.15
C ASP A 47 11.94 -14.78 7.06
N VAL A 48 11.89 -13.46 6.86
CA VAL A 48 10.65 -12.71 6.62
C VAL A 48 10.60 -12.13 5.21
N GLU A 49 9.38 -11.95 4.70
CA GLU A 49 9.12 -11.39 3.39
C GLU A 49 8.11 -10.24 3.47
N LEU A 50 8.14 -9.34 2.48
CA LEU A 50 7.13 -8.32 2.28
C LEU A 50 5.99 -8.91 1.45
N TYR A 51 4.78 -8.92 1.99
CA TYR A 51 3.59 -9.40 1.30
C TYR A 51 2.65 -8.26 0.93
N ILE A 52 1.98 -8.43 -0.21
CA ILE A 52 0.73 -7.74 -0.56
C ILE A 52 -0.44 -8.71 -0.37
N PHE A 53 -1.53 -8.21 0.22
CA PHE A 53 -2.78 -8.93 0.42
C PHE A 53 -3.92 -8.16 -0.23
N TYR A 54 -4.71 -8.86 -1.06
CA TYR A 54 -5.97 -8.37 -1.61
C TYR A 54 -7.10 -8.90 -0.73
N LEU A 55 -7.78 -7.99 -0.05
CA LEU A 55 -8.79 -8.28 0.96
C LEU A 55 -10.16 -7.84 0.47
N GLY A 56 -11.19 -8.60 0.81
CA GLY A 56 -12.57 -8.31 0.51
C GLY A 56 -13.44 -8.34 1.77
N GLY A 57 -14.54 -7.60 1.75
CA GLY A 57 -15.53 -7.66 2.81
C GLY A 57 -16.61 -6.59 2.71
N ALA A 58 -17.59 -6.68 3.59
CA ALA A 58 -18.64 -5.65 3.72
C ALA A 58 -18.12 -4.45 4.52
N ALA A 59 -18.51 -3.24 4.17
CA ALA A 59 -18.28 -2.02 4.96
C ALA A 59 -19.61 -1.31 5.28
N PRO A 60 -19.76 -0.70 6.46
CA PRO A 60 -20.97 0.05 6.80
C PRO A 60 -21.31 1.11 5.74
N GLY A 61 -22.52 1.05 5.19
CA GLY A 61 -23.00 1.98 4.16
C GLY A 61 -22.67 1.57 2.72
N ALA A 62 -21.83 0.57 2.49
CA ALA A 62 -21.61 0.01 1.17
C ALA A 62 -22.78 -0.92 0.79
N ASN A 63 -23.30 -0.77 -0.44
CA ASN A 63 -24.36 -1.64 -0.97
C ASN A 63 -23.81 -2.99 -1.48
N ILE A 64 -22.54 -3.01 -1.83
CA ILE A 64 -21.81 -4.19 -2.31
C ILE A 64 -20.54 -4.38 -1.49
N GLU A 65 -19.92 -5.52 -1.68
CA GLU A 65 -18.60 -5.81 -1.12
C GLU A 65 -17.56 -4.81 -1.62
N VAL A 66 -16.64 -4.44 -0.73
CA VAL A 66 -15.50 -3.57 -1.02
C VAL A 66 -14.22 -4.36 -0.91
N HIS A 67 -13.21 -3.94 -1.66
CA HIS A 67 -11.89 -4.54 -1.64
C HIS A 67 -10.85 -3.50 -1.24
N ASP A 68 -9.75 -3.97 -0.66
CA ASP A 68 -8.61 -3.15 -0.25
C ASP A 68 -7.30 -3.91 -0.41
N VAL A 69 -6.20 -3.17 -0.50
CA VAL A 69 -4.85 -3.69 -0.55
C VAL A 69 -4.14 -3.39 0.76
N GLN A 70 -3.59 -4.41 1.40
CA GLN A 70 -2.77 -4.23 2.59
C GLN A 70 -1.41 -4.88 2.45
N PHE A 71 -0.41 -4.24 3.05
CA PHE A 71 0.95 -4.76 3.14
C PHE A 71 1.26 -5.26 4.55
N ALA A 72 2.10 -6.28 4.67
CA ALA A 72 2.67 -6.71 5.94
C ALA A 72 4.00 -7.43 5.72
N VAL A 73 4.86 -7.41 6.74
CA VAL A 73 6.05 -8.27 6.81
C VAL A 73 5.75 -9.49 7.66
N ALA A 74 6.04 -10.68 7.13
CA ALA A 74 5.73 -11.94 7.83
C ALA A 74 6.68 -13.08 7.44
N HIS A 75 6.79 -14.11 8.27
CA HIS A 75 7.51 -15.35 7.91
C HIS A 75 6.71 -16.21 6.94
N LYS A 76 5.39 -16.17 7.08
CA LYS A 76 4.42 -16.75 6.16
C LYS A 76 3.15 -15.91 6.15
N PRO A 77 2.32 -15.99 5.10
CA PRO A 77 1.12 -15.17 4.94
C PRO A 77 0.16 -15.24 6.14
N GLU A 78 -0.01 -16.41 6.75
CA GLU A 78 -0.92 -16.61 7.89
C GLU A 78 -0.53 -15.79 9.13
N ASP A 79 0.76 -15.47 9.30
CA ASP A 79 1.21 -14.70 10.46
C ASP A 79 0.75 -13.24 10.38
N ALA A 80 0.40 -12.74 9.19
CA ALA A 80 -0.12 -11.40 8.97
C ALA A 80 -1.62 -11.28 9.30
N TYR A 81 -2.39 -12.37 9.32
CA TYR A 81 -3.85 -12.31 9.40
C TYR A 81 -4.39 -11.50 10.59
N PRO A 82 -3.84 -11.62 11.83
CA PRO A 82 -4.30 -10.80 12.94
C PRO A 82 -4.12 -9.28 12.71
N SER A 83 -3.02 -8.86 12.08
CA SER A 83 -2.74 -7.45 11.81
C SER A 83 -3.57 -6.90 10.64
N LEU A 84 -3.81 -7.72 9.60
CA LEU A 84 -4.72 -7.40 8.50
C LEU A 84 -6.13 -7.16 9.03
N ALA A 85 -6.64 -8.10 9.82
CA ALA A 85 -7.98 -7.99 10.41
C ALA A 85 -8.11 -6.81 11.38
N ALA A 86 -7.04 -6.41 12.07
CA ALA A 86 -7.03 -5.26 12.95
C ALA A 86 -7.06 -3.91 12.20
N ARG A 87 -6.57 -3.87 10.96
CA ARG A 87 -6.55 -2.69 10.11
C ARG A 87 -7.73 -2.60 9.15
N TRP A 88 -8.41 -3.71 8.88
CA TRP A 88 -9.60 -3.74 8.03
C TRP A 88 -10.65 -2.72 8.52
N PHE A 89 -11.02 -1.80 7.62
CA PHE A 89 -11.93 -0.70 7.93
C PHE A 89 -13.41 -1.11 7.93
N GLY A 90 -13.73 -2.22 7.27
CA GLY A 90 -15.10 -2.72 7.16
C GLY A 90 -15.54 -3.58 8.35
N THR A 91 -16.60 -4.35 8.14
CA THR A 91 -17.15 -5.31 9.09
C THR A 91 -16.18 -6.48 9.24
N ARG A 92 -15.61 -6.67 10.44
CA ARG A 92 -14.61 -7.72 10.67
C ARG A 92 -15.09 -9.13 10.35
N GLN A 93 -16.36 -9.45 10.58
CA GLN A 93 -16.91 -10.81 10.37
C GLN A 93 -17.09 -11.18 8.89
N SER A 94 -17.07 -10.20 7.99
CA SER A 94 -17.17 -10.42 6.54
C SER A 94 -15.80 -10.40 5.85
N LEU A 95 -14.72 -10.07 6.57
CA LEU A 95 -13.38 -10.03 6.03
C LEU A 95 -12.98 -11.40 5.47
N HIS A 96 -12.42 -11.36 4.27
CA HIS A 96 -11.79 -12.49 3.63
C HIS A 96 -10.59 -12.04 2.81
N LEU A 97 -9.72 -13.01 2.56
CA LEU A 97 -8.56 -12.93 1.73
C LEU A 97 -8.90 -13.49 0.36
N ASP A 98 -8.64 -12.70 -0.68
CA ASP A 98 -8.87 -13.09 -2.07
C ASP A 98 -7.58 -13.44 -2.79
N ALA A 99 -6.47 -12.77 -2.47
CA ALA A 99 -5.16 -13.10 -2.99
C ALA A 99 -4.05 -12.60 -2.08
N TYR A 100 -2.87 -13.20 -2.19
CA TYR A 100 -1.63 -12.62 -1.68
C TYR A 100 -0.43 -13.01 -2.54
N GLY A 101 0.64 -12.25 -2.42
CA GLY A 101 1.92 -12.52 -3.06
C GLY A 101 3.08 -11.84 -2.35
N SER A 102 4.29 -12.38 -2.56
CA SER A 102 5.54 -11.87 -1.97
C SER A 102 6.25 -10.90 -2.91
N ILE A 103 6.49 -9.67 -2.46
CA ILE A 103 7.16 -8.62 -3.23
C ILE A 103 8.67 -8.77 -3.07
N THR A 104 9.28 -9.57 -3.93
CA THR A 104 10.74 -9.79 -3.94
C THR A 104 11.47 -8.95 -5.00
N TRP A 105 10.73 -8.38 -5.94
CA TRP A 105 11.28 -7.61 -7.05
C TRP A 105 10.26 -6.62 -7.61
N ALA A 106 10.73 -5.44 -8.02
CA ALA A 106 9.95 -4.44 -8.74
C ALA A 106 10.87 -3.57 -9.60
N ASP A 107 10.45 -3.27 -10.83
CA ASP A 107 11.02 -2.21 -11.67
C ASP A 107 12.56 -2.25 -11.83
N GLY A 108 13.14 -3.44 -11.99
CA GLY A 108 14.58 -3.62 -12.13
C GLY A 108 15.35 -3.66 -10.82
N TYR A 109 14.67 -3.78 -9.66
CA TYR A 109 15.29 -3.86 -8.35
C TYR A 109 14.80 -5.07 -7.56
N ALA A 110 15.73 -5.75 -6.89
CA ALA A 110 15.40 -6.66 -5.81
C ALA A 110 14.90 -5.87 -4.59
N VAL A 111 13.81 -6.34 -4.00
CA VAL A 111 13.18 -5.76 -2.81
C VAL A 111 13.57 -6.61 -1.61
N THR A 112 14.25 -5.99 -0.64
CA THR A 112 14.72 -6.65 0.60
C THR A 112 14.37 -5.79 1.81
N LEU A 113 14.40 -6.36 3.02
CA LEU A 113 13.88 -5.72 4.24
C LEU A 113 14.92 -5.63 5.34
N SER A 114 15.31 -4.43 5.78
CA SER A 114 16.37 -4.22 6.79
C SER A 114 15.96 -3.37 7.98
N PRO A 115 16.47 -3.61 9.20
CA PRO A 115 16.32 -2.67 10.31
C PRO A 115 17.06 -1.34 10.05
N ASP A 116 18.08 -1.33 9.19
CA ASP A 116 18.84 -0.13 8.88
C ASP A 116 18.18 0.67 7.75
N LYS A 117 18.23 1.99 7.85
CA LYS A 117 17.69 2.87 6.80
C LYS A 117 18.51 2.73 5.50
N PRO A 118 17.88 2.64 4.31
CA PRO A 118 18.60 2.61 3.05
C PRO A 118 19.35 3.93 2.80
N VAL A 119 20.48 3.84 2.10
CA VAL A 119 21.30 5.00 1.70
C VAL A 119 20.81 5.61 0.37
N SER A 120 20.03 4.85 -0.42
CA SER A 120 19.49 5.28 -1.70
C SER A 120 18.38 6.32 -1.54
N GLY A 121 18.30 7.27 -2.48
CA GLY A 121 17.17 8.20 -2.60
C GLY A 121 15.95 7.59 -3.30
N LYS A 122 16.10 6.41 -3.91
CA LYS A 122 15.00 5.70 -4.58
C LYS A 122 14.10 5.01 -3.57
N LYS A 123 12.80 5.00 -3.86
CA LYS A 123 11.76 4.37 -3.05
C LYS A 123 10.91 3.43 -3.90
N LEU A 124 10.30 2.46 -3.24
CA LEU A 124 9.29 1.61 -3.84
C LEU A 124 7.94 2.30 -3.69
N TYR A 125 7.21 2.46 -4.79
CA TYR A 125 5.87 3.04 -4.79
C TYR A 125 4.86 1.98 -5.20
N PHE A 126 3.82 1.81 -4.37
CA PHE A 126 2.59 1.15 -4.79
C PHE A 126 1.68 2.19 -5.46
N ILE A 127 1.23 1.90 -6.67
CA ILE A 127 0.38 2.80 -7.45
C ILE A 127 -0.88 2.04 -7.84
N ASN A 128 -2.05 2.57 -7.44
CA ASN A 128 -3.35 2.07 -7.84
C ASN A 128 -4.01 3.08 -8.78
N MET A 129 -4.31 2.66 -10.01
CA MET A 129 -4.94 3.50 -11.02
C MET A 129 -6.32 2.97 -11.36
N GLY A 130 -7.26 3.89 -11.48
CA GLY A 130 -8.61 3.68 -11.95
C GLY A 130 -8.82 4.25 -13.35
N GLY A 131 -9.73 3.67 -14.11
CA GLY A 131 -10.08 4.15 -15.44
C GLY A 131 -11.31 3.48 -16.02
N TYR A 132 -11.80 4.02 -17.14
CA TYR A 132 -13.02 3.56 -17.78
C TYR A 132 -12.78 3.12 -19.22
N LEU A 133 -13.30 1.96 -19.62
CA LEU A 133 -13.49 1.67 -21.03
C LEU A 133 -14.67 2.49 -21.56
N GLU A 134 -14.60 2.91 -22.81
CA GLU A 134 -15.69 3.66 -23.44
C GLU A 134 -17.01 2.87 -23.39
N GLY A 135 -18.05 3.49 -22.84
CA GLY A 135 -19.37 2.88 -22.66
C GLY A 135 -19.49 1.92 -21.48
N ALA A 136 -18.44 1.67 -20.71
CA ALA A 136 -18.50 0.85 -19.50
C ALA A 136 -19.20 1.59 -18.35
N LEU A 137 -20.04 0.87 -17.61
CA LEU A 137 -20.74 1.41 -16.44
C LEU A 137 -19.85 1.47 -15.20
N ARG A 138 -18.95 0.49 -15.05
CA ARG A 138 -18.06 0.37 -13.91
C ARG A 138 -16.67 0.86 -14.27
N GLU A 139 -16.00 1.34 -13.25
CA GLU A 139 -14.57 1.58 -13.28
C GLU A 139 -13.79 0.27 -13.21
N GLU A 140 -12.62 0.24 -13.83
CA GLU A 140 -11.64 -0.81 -13.65
C GLU A 140 -10.40 -0.22 -12.98
N HIS A 141 -9.77 -1.04 -12.14
CA HIS A 141 -8.55 -0.67 -11.43
C HIS A 141 -7.43 -1.64 -11.78
N ASP A 142 -6.22 -1.10 -11.90
CA ASP A 142 -4.99 -1.85 -12.04
C ASP A 142 -3.91 -1.21 -11.16
N PHE A 143 -2.98 -2.03 -10.69
CA PHE A 143 -1.91 -1.56 -9.81
C PHE A 143 -0.54 -2.09 -10.22
N THR A 144 0.48 -1.32 -9.88
CA THR A 144 1.88 -1.71 -10.12
C THR A 144 2.79 -1.24 -9.00
N PHE A 145 4.03 -1.73 -9.04
CA PHE A 145 5.12 -1.30 -8.17
C PHE A 145 6.23 -0.68 -9.01
N LEU A 146 6.52 0.59 -8.77
CA LEU A 146 7.58 1.33 -9.45
C LEU A 146 8.65 1.78 -8.48
N VAL A 147 9.89 1.88 -8.97
CA VAL A 147 11.02 2.44 -8.25
C VAL A 147 11.38 3.79 -8.84
N ALA A 148 11.29 4.83 -8.03
CA ALA A 148 11.53 6.21 -8.45
C ALA A 148 12.18 7.03 -7.35
N GLU A 149 12.75 8.18 -7.69
CA GLU A 149 13.26 9.14 -6.68
C GLU A 149 12.15 10.03 -6.14
N THR A 150 11.15 10.34 -6.96
CA THR A 150 10.02 11.17 -6.56
C THR A 150 8.68 10.52 -6.87
N GLU A 151 7.65 10.96 -6.16
CA GLU A 151 6.28 10.53 -6.43
C GLU A 151 5.83 10.93 -7.82
N GLU A 152 6.19 12.13 -8.29
CA GLU A 152 5.80 12.65 -9.61
C GLU A 152 6.35 11.78 -10.74
N GLU A 153 7.59 11.30 -10.60
CA GLU A 153 8.21 10.38 -11.55
C GLU A 153 7.44 9.04 -11.58
N ALA A 154 7.18 8.45 -10.42
CA ALA A 154 6.42 7.20 -10.30
C ALA A 154 5.01 7.35 -10.91
N LYS A 155 4.35 8.45 -10.59
CA LYS A 155 3.02 8.84 -11.09
C LYS A 155 2.98 9.04 -12.61
N ALA A 156 4.00 9.67 -13.19
CA ALA A 156 4.07 9.89 -14.63
C ALA A 156 4.24 8.56 -15.37
N ARG A 157 5.15 7.70 -14.88
CA ARG A 157 5.41 6.39 -15.46
C ARG A 157 4.21 5.45 -15.38
N ALA A 158 3.49 5.42 -14.25
CA ALA A 158 2.31 4.57 -14.12
C ALA A 158 1.22 4.87 -15.16
N LYS A 159 1.05 6.14 -15.57
CA LYS A 159 0.09 6.51 -16.63
C LYS A 159 0.47 5.97 -18.00
N GLU A 160 1.76 5.76 -18.23
CA GLU A 160 2.29 5.20 -19.47
C GLU A 160 2.27 3.66 -19.48
N GLU A 161 2.14 3.03 -18.30
CA GLU A 161 2.16 1.57 -18.14
C GLU A 161 0.77 0.96 -17.87
N LEU A 162 -0.10 1.64 -17.12
CA LEU A 162 -1.37 1.12 -16.64
C LEU A 162 -2.57 1.57 -17.48
N LEU A 163 -3.56 0.69 -17.59
CA LEU A 163 -4.88 0.96 -18.19
C LEU A 163 -4.78 1.61 -19.58
N LEU A 164 -3.83 1.20 -20.41
CA LEU A 164 -3.65 1.73 -21.76
C LEU A 164 -4.94 1.56 -22.60
N GLY A 165 -5.46 2.67 -23.13
CA GLY A 165 -6.72 2.70 -23.88
C GLY A 165 -7.97 2.98 -23.05
N TYR A 166 -7.84 3.13 -21.73
CA TYR A 166 -8.93 3.59 -20.86
C TYR A 166 -9.04 5.12 -20.90
N GLN A 167 -10.26 5.62 -20.83
CA GLN A 167 -10.59 7.04 -20.67
C GLN A 167 -10.67 7.40 -19.19
N HIS A 168 -10.55 8.70 -18.90
CA HIS A 168 -10.63 9.24 -17.53
C HIS A 168 -9.71 8.51 -16.54
N GLN A 169 -8.52 8.11 -17.00
CA GLN A 169 -7.50 7.55 -16.13
C GLN A 169 -7.23 8.50 -14.98
N HIS A 170 -7.41 7.99 -13.78
CA HIS A 170 -7.09 8.70 -12.56
C HIS A 170 -6.49 7.74 -11.56
N ARG A 171 -6.07 8.29 -10.45
CA ARG A 171 -5.43 7.56 -9.37
C ARG A 171 -6.41 7.66 -8.21
N ASP A 172 -6.57 6.57 -7.48
CA ASP A 172 -7.47 6.58 -6.33
C ASP A 172 -6.82 7.32 -5.16
N ASN A 173 -7.65 7.98 -4.36
CA ASN A 173 -7.19 8.60 -3.12
C ASN A 173 -6.77 7.51 -2.13
N LEU A 174 -5.47 7.25 -2.01
CA LEU A 174 -4.91 6.51 -0.90
C LEU A 174 -5.00 7.41 0.35
N MET A 175 -5.55 6.88 1.44
CA MET A 175 -6.07 7.67 2.57
C MET A 175 -5.04 8.52 3.35
N GLU A 176 -3.73 8.49 3.01
CA GLU A 176 -2.74 9.37 3.66
C GLU A 176 -1.78 10.15 2.75
N VAL A 177 -1.68 9.86 1.45
CA VAL A 177 -0.92 10.69 0.48
C VAL A 177 -1.50 10.46 -0.91
N ASP A 178 -1.70 11.52 -1.69
CA ASP A 178 -2.19 11.46 -3.07
C ASP A 178 -1.65 10.26 -3.85
N ASP A 179 -2.56 9.51 -4.49
CA ASP A 179 -2.38 8.71 -5.72
C ASP A 179 -1.34 7.55 -5.75
N CYS A 180 -0.31 7.55 -4.89
CA CYS A 180 0.66 6.47 -4.74
C CYS A 180 1.20 6.40 -3.31
N LEU A 181 1.48 5.19 -2.82
CA LEU A 181 1.97 4.95 -1.47
C LEU A 181 3.47 4.64 -1.51
N PRO A 182 4.35 5.52 -0.99
CA PRO A 182 5.74 5.16 -0.78
C PRO A 182 5.84 4.09 0.31
N LEU A 183 6.37 2.93 -0.05
CA LEU A 183 6.68 1.85 0.87
C LEU A 183 8.13 2.04 1.35
N GLU A 184 8.30 2.80 2.42
CA GLU A 184 9.62 3.04 3.04
C GLU A 184 9.91 2.09 4.19
N GLN A 185 8.94 1.91 5.09
CA GLN A 185 9.06 1.08 6.28
C GLN A 185 7.73 0.39 6.59
N ILE A 186 7.77 -0.92 6.83
CA ILE A 186 6.61 -1.74 7.16
C ILE A 186 6.98 -2.64 8.34
N ASP A 187 6.14 -2.66 9.37
CA ASP A 187 6.34 -3.45 10.59
C ASP A 187 7.74 -3.28 11.22
N GLY A 188 8.28 -2.06 11.14
CA GLY A 188 9.58 -1.68 11.70
C GLY A 188 10.78 -1.95 10.81
N LEU A 189 10.62 -2.57 9.63
CA LEU A 189 11.70 -2.86 8.68
C LEU A 189 11.65 -1.94 7.47
N TYR A 190 12.79 -1.38 7.10
CA TYR A 190 12.96 -0.55 5.92
C TYR A 190 13.09 -1.37 4.64
N ILE A 191 12.55 -0.86 3.55
CA ILE A 191 12.70 -1.46 2.22
C ILE A 191 14.02 -1.01 1.59
N HIS A 192 14.80 -1.99 1.12
CA HIS A 192 16.05 -1.82 0.41
C HIS A 192 15.89 -2.27 -1.03
N LEU A 193 16.42 -1.44 -1.94
CA LEU A 193 16.32 -1.63 -3.38
C LEU A 193 17.72 -1.81 -3.94
N THR A 194 18.01 -3.00 -4.45
CA THR A 194 19.29 -3.31 -5.10
C THR A 194 19.05 -3.58 -6.58
N PRO A 195 19.78 -2.92 -7.51
CA PRO A 195 19.63 -3.18 -8.93
C PRO A 195 19.71 -4.68 -9.26
N GLN A 196 18.69 -5.18 -9.94
CA GLN A 196 18.57 -6.56 -10.39
C GLN A 196 17.75 -6.59 -11.68
N GLU A 197 18.41 -6.68 -12.83
CA GLU A 197 17.73 -6.68 -14.14
C GLU A 197 16.80 -7.90 -14.31
N ASN A 198 17.26 -9.07 -13.87
CA ASN A 198 16.52 -10.32 -14.01
C ASN A 198 15.68 -10.60 -12.76
N GLY A 199 14.44 -10.12 -12.74
CA GLY A 199 13.45 -10.48 -11.73
C GLY A 199 12.08 -10.75 -12.33
N GLN A 200 11.10 -11.02 -11.47
CA GLN A 200 9.73 -11.24 -11.89
C GLN A 200 8.81 -10.26 -11.18
N PRO A 201 7.89 -9.58 -11.91
CA PRO A 201 6.81 -8.84 -11.29
C PRO A 201 6.01 -9.73 -10.34
N ILE A 202 5.45 -9.12 -9.30
CA ILE A 202 4.61 -9.80 -8.33
C ILE A 202 3.48 -10.59 -9.00
N ARG A 203 3.24 -11.80 -8.51
CA ARG A 203 2.10 -12.63 -8.88
C ARG A 203 1.44 -13.18 -7.63
N ALA A 204 0.15 -13.48 -7.73
CA ALA A 204 -0.55 -14.17 -6.67
C ALA A 204 0.12 -15.53 -6.41
N THR A 205 0.71 -15.69 -5.22
CA THR A 205 1.17 -16.99 -4.71
C THR A 205 -0.04 -17.86 -4.36
N TRP A 206 -1.13 -17.22 -3.93
CA TRP A 206 -2.43 -17.82 -3.76
C TRP A 206 -3.52 -16.85 -4.17
N GLN A 207 -4.61 -17.38 -4.73
CA GLN A 207 -5.83 -16.67 -5.07
C GLN A 207 -7.03 -17.58 -4.80
N GLY A 208 -8.13 -17.03 -4.28
CA GLY A 208 -9.34 -17.78 -3.94
C GLY A 208 -10.29 -16.94 -3.09
N TYR A 209 -10.98 -17.59 -2.15
CA TYR A 209 -11.83 -16.94 -1.17
C TYR A 209 -11.61 -17.62 0.18
N ARG A 210 -11.04 -16.90 1.17
CA ARG A 210 -10.74 -17.46 2.50
C ARG A 210 -11.08 -16.44 3.59
N ARG A 211 -12.03 -16.76 4.48
CA ARG A 211 -12.26 -15.94 5.67
C ARG A 211 -11.08 -15.99 6.64
N ILE A 212 -10.72 -14.83 7.20
CA ILE A 212 -9.60 -14.64 8.14
C ILE A 212 -9.99 -13.78 9.34
#